data_AF-A0A5J4WBA5-F1
#
_entry.id   AF-A0A5J4WBA5-F1
#
_cell.length_a   1.000
_cell.length_b   1.000
_cell.length_c   1.000
_cell.angle_alpha   90.00
_cell.angle_beta   90.00
_cell.angle_gamma   90.00
#
_symmetry.space_group_name_H-M   'P 1'
#
loop_
_entity.id
_entity.type
_entity.pdbx_description
1 polymer ?
#
loop_
_entity_poly.entity_id
_entity_poly.type
_entity_poly.pdbx_seq_one_letter_code
_entity_poly.pdbx_strand_id
1 'polypeptide(L)'
;MGDATGRDVKQITKQQTETLRTPEPNDSHYKRLNFAEIPLLVNGLLSDDPEMRAHITEQLVSMALQDEDFGSSLSNLYLSPLTSMLKSTDEEKSQTGCDGLSIIVKKSEKLRQALIRNGFLEIARFELIDESRPVHVHSNILSIILDLITNGCDVFEMSGILSIVRKVG
;
A
#
# COMPACT_ATOMS: atom_id res chain seq x y z
N MET A 1 -29.97 -8.96 -74.01
CA MET A 1 -30.64 -7.65 -73.88
C MET A 1 -31.77 -7.87 -72.89
N GLY A 2 -31.70 -7.22 -71.72
CA GLY A 2 -32.42 -7.60 -70.50
C GLY A 2 -33.94 -7.39 -70.56
N ASP A 3 -34.63 -8.29 -69.87
CA ASP A 3 -36.07 -8.37 -69.68
C ASP A 3 -36.47 -7.71 -68.34
N ALA A 4 -37.69 -7.16 -68.33
CA ALA A 4 -38.66 -6.94 -67.22
C ALA A 4 -38.15 -6.77 -65.76
N THR A 5 -38.62 -5.87 -64.89
CA THR A 5 -39.93 -5.22 -64.66
C THR A 5 -39.74 -4.35 -63.40
N GLY A 6 -40.24 -3.11 -63.31
CA GLY A 6 -41.55 -2.79 -62.72
C GLY A 6 -41.50 -2.75 -61.18
N ARG A 7 -41.23 -1.59 -60.56
CA ARG A 7 -42.20 -0.63 -59.97
C ARG A 7 -42.93 -1.08 -58.68
N ASP A 8 -42.59 -0.36 -57.60
CA ASP A 8 -43.48 0.45 -56.75
C ASP A 8 -44.15 -0.09 -55.45
N VAL A 9 -43.94 0.74 -54.40
CA VAL A 9 -44.72 1.02 -53.17
C VAL A 9 -44.95 -0.09 -52.12
N LYS A 10 -44.41 0.11 -50.91
CA LYS A 10 -45.18 0.58 -49.72
C LYS A 10 -44.35 0.56 -48.43
N GLN A 11 -44.21 1.76 -47.89
CA GLN A 11 -43.98 2.10 -46.48
C GLN A 11 -44.94 1.31 -45.58
N ILE A 12 -44.49 0.84 -44.39
CA ILE A 12 -45.25 0.88 -43.11
C ILE A 12 -44.44 0.24 -41.95
N THR A 13 -44.32 1.03 -40.87
CA THR A 13 -44.14 0.73 -39.43
C THR A 13 -42.84 0.20 -38.81
N LYS A 14 -42.36 1.04 -37.87
CA LYS A 14 -42.00 0.74 -36.47
C LYS A 14 -41.17 -0.53 -36.24
N GLN A 15 -39.87 -0.33 -35.99
CA GLN A 15 -39.24 -0.90 -34.80
C GLN A 15 -38.35 0.16 -34.16
N GLN A 16 -38.82 0.66 -33.01
CA GLN A 16 -37.95 1.23 -32.00
C GLN A 16 -36.99 0.12 -31.59
N THR A 17 -35.74 0.20 -32.02
CA THR A 17 -34.65 -0.53 -31.35
C THR A 17 -33.99 0.49 -30.44
N GLU A 18 -34.53 0.58 -29.24
CA GLU A 18 -33.77 1.05 -28.07
C GLU A 18 -32.52 0.18 -28.01
N THR A 19 -31.42 0.69 -28.60
CA THR A 19 -30.12 0.11 -28.37
C THR A 19 -29.82 0.44 -26.92
N LEU A 20 -29.92 -0.56 -26.04
CA LEU A 20 -29.36 -0.48 -24.70
C LEU A 20 -27.96 0.08 -24.88
N ARG A 21 -27.72 1.31 -24.42
CA ARG A 21 -26.36 1.77 -24.17
C ARG A 21 -25.86 0.81 -23.11
N THR A 22 -25.08 -0.17 -23.53
CA THR A 22 -24.14 -0.81 -22.63
C THR A 22 -23.40 0.33 -21.96
N PRO A 23 -23.33 0.36 -20.62
CA PRO A 23 -22.40 1.26 -19.98
C PRO A 23 -21.06 0.97 -20.65
N GLU A 24 -20.45 1.98 -21.25
CA GLU A 24 -19.03 1.89 -21.53
C GLU A 24 -18.39 1.39 -20.24
N PRO A 25 -17.50 0.39 -20.28
CA PRO A 25 -16.71 0.08 -19.11
C PRO A 25 -16.03 1.41 -18.79
N ASN A 26 -16.51 2.09 -17.74
CA ASN A 26 -15.85 3.21 -17.13
C ASN A 26 -14.39 2.79 -17.11
N ASP A 27 -13.55 3.52 -17.84
CA ASP A 27 -12.11 3.44 -17.72
C ASP A 27 -11.85 3.59 -16.23
N SER A 28 -11.78 2.44 -15.55
CA SER A 28 -11.33 2.36 -14.19
C SER A 28 -9.96 2.97 -14.29
N HIS A 29 -9.80 4.13 -13.68
CA HIS A 29 -8.55 4.84 -13.52
C HIS A 29 -7.58 3.99 -12.68
N TYR A 30 -7.28 2.76 -13.11
CA TYR A 30 -6.02 2.11 -12.82
C TYR A 30 -5.02 2.78 -13.74
N LYS A 31 -4.59 3.99 -13.37
CA LYS A 31 -3.41 4.62 -13.95
C LYS A 31 -2.33 3.55 -13.90
N ARG A 32 -1.92 3.04 -15.06
CA ARG A 32 -0.87 2.04 -15.19
C ARG A 32 0.32 2.54 -14.38
N LEU A 33 0.72 1.76 -13.38
CA LEU A 33 1.78 2.08 -12.43
C LEU A 33 2.98 2.69 -13.15
N ASN A 34 3.21 3.99 -12.94
CA ASN A 34 4.38 4.65 -13.48
C ASN A 34 5.50 4.55 -12.45
N PHE A 35 6.23 3.43 -12.46
CA PHE A 35 7.28 3.12 -11.48
C PHE A 35 8.40 4.17 -11.39
N ALA A 36 8.57 5.00 -12.44
CA ALA A 36 9.46 6.16 -12.42
C ALA A 36 9.04 7.23 -11.40
N GLU A 37 7.79 7.20 -10.93
CA GLU A 37 7.26 8.13 -9.92
C GLU A 37 7.64 7.68 -8.50
N ILE A 38 8.02 6.42 -8.23
CA ILE A 38 8.28 5.94 -6.85
C ILE A 38 9.35 6.77 -6.12
N PRO A 39 10.52 7.08 -6.69
CA PRO A 39 11.49 7.95 -6.03
C PRO A 39 10.97 9.37 -5.76
N LEU A 40 10.08 9.89 -6.63
CA LEU A 40 9.46 11.21 -6.45
C LEU A 40 8.38 11.18 -5.36
N LEU A 41 7.62 10.09 -5.28
CA LEU A 41 6.63 9.85 -4.23
C LEU A 41 7.32 9.73 -2.87
N VAL A 42 8.47 9.07 -2.77
CA VAL A 42 9.25 8.96 -1.52
C VAL A 42 9.63 10.33 -0.95
N ASN A 43 9.91 11.33 -1.80
CA ASN A 43 10.16 12.69 -1.31
C ASN A 43 8.90 13.30 -0.66
N GLY A 44 7.72 13.06 -1.24
CA GLY A 44 6.45 13.46 -0.66
C GLY A 44 6.15 12.75 0.67
N LEU A 45 6.63 11.52 0.85
CA LEU A 45 6.49 10.76 2.09
C LEU A 45 7.29 11.37 3.26
N LEU A 46 8.45 11.96 2.94
CA LEU A 46 9.31 12.60 3.93
C LEU A 46 8.95 14.07 4.18
N SER A 47 7.99 14.62 3.42
CA SER A 47 7.49 15.99 3.54
C SER A 47 6.98 16.33 4.94
N ASP A 48 7.04 17.62 5.27
CA ASP A 48 6.45 18.18 6.48
C ASP A 48 4.94 18.41 6.34
N ASP A 49 4.40 18.36 5.12
CA ASP A 49 2.96 18.42 4.84
C ASP A 49 2.28 17.08 5.21
N PRO A 50 1.40 17.05 6.22
CA PRO A 50 0.75 15.83 6.66
C PRO A 50 -0.26 15.25 5.65
N GLU A 51 -1.02 16.11 4.97
CA GLU A 51 -2.01 15.66 3.99
C GLU A 51 -1.32 15.01 2.79
N MET A 52 -0.25 15.66 2.31
CA MET A 52 0.59 15.09 1.26
C MET A 52 1.18 13.75 1.70
N ARG A 53 1.71 13.67 2.92
CA ARG A 53 2.32 12.44 3.43
C ARG A 53 1.33 11.29 3.56
N ALA A 54 0.12 11.55 4.08
CA ALA A 54 -0.94 10.55 4.17
C ALA A 54 -1.35 10.06 2.77
N HIS A 55 -1.60 10.98 1.84
CA HIS A 55 -1.99 10.65 0.48
C HIS A 55 -0.93 9.82 -0.25
N ILE A 56 0.34 10.20 -0.12
CA ILE A 56 1.47 9.46 -0.71
C ILE A 56 1.64 8.08 -0.07
N THR A 57 1.42 7.97 1.25
CA THR A 57 1.45 6.68 1.97
C THR A 57 0.38 5.73 1.41
N GLU A 58 -0.85 6.19 1.29
CA GLU A 58 -1.96 5.40 0.73
C GLU A 58 -1.68 4.95 -0.70
N GLN A 59 -1.15 5.85 -1.53
CA GLN A 59 -0.76 5.52 -2.89
C GLN A 59 0.31 4.42 -2.89
N LEU A 60 1.41 4.59 -2.16
CA LEU A 60 2.51 3.61 -2.13
C LEU A 60 2.06 2.24 -1.59
N VAL A 61 1.24 2.20 -0.55
CA VAL A 61 0.66 0.96 -0.02
C VAL A 61 -0.24 0.31 -1.06
N SER A 62 -1.07 1.08 -1.76
CA SER A 62 -1.92 0.55 -2.83
C SER A 62 -1.11 -0.03 -3.98
N MET A 63 -0.03 0.66 -4.38
CA MET A 63 0.91 0.17 -5.39
C MET A 63 1.52 -1.15 -4.93
N ALA A 64 2.09 -1.19 -3.72
CA ALA A 64 2.76 -2.34 -3.14
C ALA A 64 1.88 -3.61 -3.08
N LEU A 65 0.56 -3.44 -2.95
CA LEU A 65 -0.40 -4.54 -2.87
C LEU A 65 -0.93 -5.02 -4.22
N GLN A 66 -0.83 -4.20 -5.28
CA GLN A 66 -1.35 -4.54 -6.61
C GLN A 66 -0.40 -5.40 -7.45
N ASP A 67 0.90 -5.42 -7.12
CA ASP A 67 1.89 -6.17 -7.89
C ASP A 67 2.47 -7.30 -7.03
N GLU A 68 1.98 -8.52 -7.27
CA GLU A 68 2.47 -9.72 -6.59
C GLU A 68 3.93 -10.05 -6.95
N ASP A 69 4.48 -9.45 -8.01
CA ASP A 69 5.81 -9.74 -8.56
C ASP A 69 6.87 -8.70 -8.21
N PHE A 70 6.61 -7.79 -7.25
CA PHE A 70 7.62 -6.85 -6.80
C PHE A 70 8.89 -7.57 -6.33
N GLY A 71 9.94 -7.42 -7.15
CA GLY A 71 11.29 -7.80 -6.76
C GLY A 71 11.67 -7.08 -5.47
N SER A 72 12.43 -7.80 -4.63
CA SER A 72 12.97 -7.34 -3.34
C SER A 72 13.55 -5.93 -3.30
N SER A 73 14.01 -5.40 -4.43
CA SER A 73 14.58 -4.04 -4.51
C SER A 73 13.53 -2.93 -4.44
N LEU A 74 12.32 -3.14 -4.96
CA LEU A 74 11.31 -2.06 -4.98
C LEU A 74 10.62 -1.89 -3.63
N SER A 75 10.46 -2.98 -2.88
CA SER A 75 9.93 -2.93 -1.51
C SER A 75 10.78 -2.02 -0.61
N ASN A 76 12.09 -1.96 -0.83
CA ASN A 76 12.98 -1.12 -0.03
C ASN A 76 12.72 0.37 -0.23
N LEU A 77 12.23 0.78 -1.41
CA LEU A 77 11.99 2.18 -1.72
C LEU A 77 10.90 2.80 -0.85
N TYR A 78 9.95 2.03 -0.34
CA TYR A 78 8.89 2.54 0.55
C TYR A 78 8.97 1.98 1.98
N LEU A 79 9.50 0.76 2.19
CA LEU A 79 9.64 0.22 3.55
C LEU A 79 10.64 1.01 4.41
N SER A 80 11.76 1.47 3.84
CA SER A 80 12.74 2.27 4.58
C SER A 80 12.19 3.65 4.99
N PRO A 81 11.55 4.42 4.10
CA PRO A 81 10.89 5.67 4.48
C PRO A 81 9.77 5.49 5.52
N LEU A 82 8.92 4.47 5.38
CA LEU A 82 7.88 4.17 6.38
C LEU A 82 8.46 3.81 7.75
N THR A 83 9.55 3.03 7.76
CA THR A 83 10.29 2.71 9.00
C THR A 83 10.95 3.96 9.58
N SER A 84 11.40 4.90 8.75
CA SER A 84 11.93 6.19 9.22
C SER A 84 10.85 7.06 9.85
N MET A 85 9.66 7.12 9.23
CA MET A 85 8.51 7.84 9.76
C MET A 85 8.05 7.27 11.09
N LEU A 86 7.94 5.94 11.20
CA LEU A 86 7.54 5.25 12.43
C LEU A 86 8.33 5.71 13.66
N LYS A 87 9.62 6.02 13.48
CA LYS A 87 10.56 6.43 14.54
C LYS A 87 10.64 7.94 14.75
N SER A 88 9.81 8.69 14.05
CA SER A 88 9.76 10.14 14.15
C SER A 88 9.29 10.56 15.55
N THR A 89 9.92 11.60 16.10
CA THR A 89 9.44 12.22 17.34
C THR A 89 8.15 13.04 17.11
N ASP A 90 7.82 13.33 15.86
CA ASP A 90 6.52 13.87 15.46
C ASP A 90 5.47 12.75 15.48
N GLU A 91 4.43 12.93 16.29
CA GLU A 91 3.40 11.92 16.56
C GLU A 91 2.59 11.57 15.31
N GLU A 92 2.17 12.56 14.54
CA GLU A 92 1.38 12.35 13.32
C GLU A 92 2.19 11.63 12.24
N LYS A 93 3.47 12.00 12.06
CA LYS A 93 4.39 11.33 11.14
C LYS A 93 4.67 9.89 11.58
N SER A 94 4.87 9.66 12.87
CA SER A 94 5.01 8.31 13.44
C SER A 94 3.77 7.47 13.21
N GLN A 95 2.58 8.02 13.48
CA GLN A 95 1.31 7.34 13.27
C GLN A 95 1.10 6.99 11.80
N THR A 96 1.37 7.92 10.88
CA THR A 96 1.26 7.67 9.44
C THR A 96 2.16 6.51 9.01
N GLY A 97 3.39 6.45 9.54
CA GLY A 97 4.32 5.35 9.28
C GLY A 97 3.81 4.02 9.83
N CYS A 98 3.21 4.05 11.02
CA CYS A 98 2.57 2.90 11.65
C CYS A 98 1.41 2.37 10.80
N ASP A 99 0.48 3.23 10.38
CA ASP A 99 -0.69 2.83 9.61
C ASP A 99 -0.28 2.19 8.27
N GLY A 100 0.68 2.81 7.57
CA GLY A 100 1.21 2.29 6.31
C GLY A 100 1.86 0.90 6.47
N LEU A 101 2.72 0.74 7.48
CA LEU A 101 3.35 -0.56 7.76
C LEU A 101 2.34 -1.61 8.22
N SER A 102 1.36 -1.24 9.03
CA SER A 102 0.31 -2.13 9.52
C SER A 102 -0.47 -2.75 8.37
N ILE A 103 -0.87 -1.93 7.38
CA ILE A 103 -1.57 -2.41 6.19
C ILE A 103 -0.70 -3.39 5.40
N ILE A 104 0.58 -3.05 5.19
CA ILE A 104 1.53 -3.90 4.46
C ILE A 104 1.69 -5.26 5.15
N VAL A 105 1.93 -5.24 6.45
CA VAL A 105 2.16 -6.44 7.26
C VAL A 105 0.93 -7.36 7.22
N LYS A 106 -0.25 -6.79 7.41
CA LYS A 106 -1.51 -7.55 7.41
C LYS A 106 -1.85 -8.17 6.05
N LYS A 107 -1.49 -7.52 4.95
CA LYS A 107 -1.97 -7.91 3.62
C LYS A 107 -1.00 -8.72 2.77
N SER A 108 0.32 -8.68 3.02
CA SER A 108 1.28 -9.36 2.14
C SER A 108 2.41 -10.07 2.90
N GLU A 109 2.50 -11.39 2.73
CA GLU A 109 3.60 -12.19 3.28
C GLU A 109 4.95 -11.82 2.70
N LYS A 110 5.02 -11.60 1.38
CA LYS A 110 6.26 -11.20 0.70
C LYS A 110 6.80 -9.89 1.28
N LEU A 111 5.91 -8.93 1.57
CA LEU A 111 6.31 -7.65 2.14
C LEU A 111 6.63 -7.73 3.64
N ARG A 112 5.95 -8.60 4.41
CA ARG A 112 6.36 -8.93 5.78
C ARG A 112 7.80 -9.44 5.80
N GLN A 113 8.12 -10.41 4.93
CA GLN A 113 9.45 -10.98 4.83
C GLN A 113 10.49 -9.95 4.36
N ALA A 114 10.12 -9.05 3.43
CA ALA A 114 10.99 -7.95 3.03
C ALA A 114 11.25 -6.96 4.18
N LEU A 115 10.24 -6.64 4.99
CA LEU A 115 10.39 -5.76 6.16
C LEU A 115 11.34 -6.36 7.19
N ILE A 116 11.22 -7.65 7.48
CA ILE A 116 12.12 -8.38 8.38
C ILE A 116 13.55 -8.38 7.82
N ARG A 117 13.72 -8.75 6.54
CA ARG A 117 15.03 -8.75 5.89
C ARG A 117 15.70 -7.37 5.84
N ASN A 118 14.90 -6.30 5.86
CA ASN A 118 15.39 -4.93 5.92
C ASN A 118 15.82 -4.48 7.33
N GLY A 119 15.83 -5.39 8.31
CA GLY A 119 16.35 -5.12 9.65
C GLY A 119 15.35 -4.41 10.56
N PHE A 120 14.05 -4.52 10.27
CA PHE A 120 13.02 -3.91 11.11
C PHE A 120 13.10 -4.37 12.57
N LEU A 121 13.46 -5.64 12.81
CA LEU A 121 13.49 -6.19 14.16
C LEU A 121 14.64 -5.63 15.00
N GLU A 122 15.81 -5.44 14.39
CA GLU A 122 16.97 -4.79 15.01
C GLU A 122 16.67 -3.32 15.31
N ILE A 123 16.01 -2.64 14.38
CA ILE A 123 15.55 -1.26 14.56
C ILE A 123 14.58 -1.18 15.73
N ALA A 124 13.54 -2.02 15.75
CA ALA A 124 12.55 -2.05 16.81
C ALA A 124 13.22 -2.30 18.18
N ARG A 125 14.18 -3.22 18.24
CA ARG A 125 14.98 -3.47 19.44
C ARG A 125 15.75 -2.25 19.91
N PHE A 126 16.41 -1.53 19.01
CA PHE A 126 17.17 -0.33 19.36
C PHE A 126 16.25 0.76 19.92
N GLU A 127 15.15 1.03 19.22
CA GLU A 127 14.21 2.08 19.60
C GLU A 127 13.50 1.76 20.93
N LEU A 128 13.07 0.52 21.16
CA LEU A 128 12.36 0.13 22.40
C LEU A 128 13.23 0.05 23.65
N ILE A 129 14.56 0.01 23.52
CA ILE A 129 15.48 0.05 24.67
C ILE A 129 15.77 1.50 25.08
N ASP A 130 15.61 2.45 24.16
CA ASP A 130 15.88 3.86 24.41
C ASP A 130 14.68 4.51 25.13
N GLU A 131 14.72 4.50 26.47
CA GLU A 131 13.68 5.10 27.33
C GLU A 131 13.49 6.62 27.10
N SER A 132 14.41 7.28 26.38
CA SER A 132 14.26 8.71 26.04
C SER A 132 13.33 8.94 24.84
N ARG A 133 12.94 7.90 24.11
CA ARG A 133 12.03 8.02 22.97
C ARG A 133 10.61 8.36 23.43
N PRO A 134 9.87 9.14 22.62
CA PRO A 134 8.47 9.42 22.92
C PRO A 134 7.64 8.14 23.02
N VAL A 135 6.66 8.13 23.92
CA VAL A 135 5.78 6.98 24.19
C VAL A 135 5.06 6.51 22.92
N HIS A 136 4.64 7.44 22.05
CA HIS A 136 3.97 7.08 20.79
C HIS A 136 4.86 6.27 19.86
N VAL A 137 6.18 6.53 19.82
CA VAL A 137 7.13 5.76 19.01
C VAL A 137 7.19 4.31 19.52
N HIS A 138 7.30 4.11 20.83
CA HIS A 138 7.26 2.77 21.42
C HIS A 138 5.95 2.04 21.11
N SER A 139 4.81 2.69 21.35
CA SER A 139 3.48 2.11 21.10
C SER A 139 3.27 1.71 19.63
N ASN A 140 3.71 2.56 18.70
CA ASN A 140 3.60 2.29 17.26
C ASN A 140 4.51 1.15 16.84
N ILE A 141 5.76 1.09 17.32
CA ILE A 141 6.67 -0.04 17.05
C ILE A 141 6.10 -1.35 17.61
N LEU A 142 5.58 -1.34 18.84
CA LEU A 142 4.93 -2.51 19.44
C LEU A 142 3.70 -2.95 18.65
N SER A 143 2.94 -2.01 18.08
CA SER A 143 1.78 -2.33 17.22
C SER A 143 2.21 -3.06 15.95
N ILE A 144 3.30 -2.65 15.31
CA ILE A 144 3.84 -3.38 14.14
C ILE A 144 4.39 -4.76 14.52
N ILE A 145 5.06 -4.89 15.68
CA ILE A 145 5.49 -6.20 16.19
C ILE A 145 4.28 -7.11 16.40
N LEU A 146 3.20 -6.61 17.00
CA LEU A 146 1.98 -7.36 17.21
C LEU A 146 1.34 -7.79 15.88
N ASP A 147 1.30 -6.89 14.90
CA ASP A 147 0.83 -7.22 13.56
C ASP A 147 1.69 -8.32 12.91
N LEU A 148 3.02 -8.28 13.05
CA LEU A 148 3.90 -9.33 12.51
C LEU A 148 3.61 -10.69 13.17
N ILE A 149 3.51 -10.73 14.50
CA ILE A 149 3.21 -11.96 15.26
C ILE A 149 1.84 -12.53 14.86
N THR A 150 0.81 -11.69 14.82
CA THR A 150 -0.57 -12.11 14.51
C THR A 150 -0.76 -12.52 13.05
N ASN A 151 0.14 -12.08 12.15
CA ASN A 151 0.13 -12.44 10.73
C ASN A 151 1.17 -13.51 10.37
N GLY A 152 1.60 -14.32 11.34
CA GLY A 152 2.32 -15.57 11.11
C GLY A 152 3.82 -15.41 10.84
N CYS A 153 4.45 -14.30 11.22
CA CYS A 153 5.90 -14.22 11.22
C CYS A 153 6.49 -15.19 12.26
N ASP A 154 7.64 -15.77 11.94
CA ASP A 154 8.27 -16.78 12.77
C ASP A 154 8.66 -16.20 14.14
N VAL A 155 8.19 -16.86 15.20
CA VAL A 155 8.48 -16.53 16.59
C VAL A 155 9.99 -16.60 16.88
N PHE A 156 10.74 -17.43 16.15
CA PHE A 156 12.20 -17.51 16.29
C PHE A 156 12.90 -16.25 15.76
N GLU A 157 12.43 -15.69 14.64
CA GLU A 157 12.90 -14.39 14.14
C GLU A 157 12.59 -13.27 15.14
N MET A 158 11.49 -13.39 15.88
CA MET A 158 11.04 -12.43 16.91
C MET A 158 11.73 -12.60 18.28
N SER A 159 12.54 -13.64 18.48
CA SER A 159 13.07 -14.02 19.80
C SER A 159 13.87 -12.92 20.51
N GLY A 160 14.61 -12.10 19.76
CA GLY A 160 15.34 -10.95 20.28
C GLY A 160 14.44 -9.84 20.84
N ILE A 161 13.23 -9.69 20.29
CA ILE A 161 12.24 -8.67 20.67
C ILE A 161 11.38 -9.14 21.84
N LEU A 162 11.06 -10.44 21.93
CA LEU A 162 10.21 -10.99 23.00
C LEU A 162 10.75 -10.67 24.40
N SER A 163 12.07 -10.62 24.56
CA SER A 163 12.72 -10.25 25.82
C SER A 163 12.48 -8.79 26.23
N ILE A 164 12.27 -7.91 25.25
CA ILE A 164 12.06 -6.47 25.43
C ILE A 164 10.57 -6.22 25.70
N VAL A 165 9.68 -6.79 24.89
CA VAL A 165 8.22 -6.68 25.06
C VAL A 165 7.79 -7.11 26.47
N ARG A 166 8.39 -8.17 27.01
CA ARG A 166 8.15 -8.63 28.39
C ARG A 166 8.55 -7.64 29.50
N LYS A 167 9.39 -6.64 29.20
CA LYS A 167 9.78 -5.61 30.16
C LYS A 167 8.87 -4.38 30.09
N VAL A 168 8.26 -4.12 28.93
CA VAL A 168 7.44 -2.91 28.70
C VAL A 168 5.95 -3.16 28.89
N GLY A 169 5.50 -4.42 28.84
CA GLY A 169 4.13 -4.84 29.18
C GLY A 169 4.04 -5.47 30.55
#